data_AF-A0A8T8I764-F1
#
_entry.id   AF-A0A8T8I764-F1
#
_cell.length_a   1.000
_cell.length_b   1.000
_cell.length_c   1.000
_cell.angle_alpha   90.00
_cell.angle_beta   90.00
_cell.angle_gamma   90.00
#
_symmetry.space_group_name_H-M   'P 1'
#
loop_
_entity.id
_entity.type
_entity.pdbx_description
1 polymer ?
#
loop_
_entity_poly.entity_id
_entity_poly.type
_entity_poly.pdbx_seq_one_letter_code
_entity_poly.pdbx_strand_id
1 'polypeptide(L)' 'MKFIKNVIAEMKAVTWPKFSGLVRTTGLVVLSIALLAIFFGTIDTGIGALIRSLLSL' A
#
# COMPACT_ATOMS: atom_id res chain seq x y z
N MET A 1 -5.19 -39.86 7.56
CA MET A 1 -4.40 -38.81 8.28
C MET A 1 -2.91 -38.73 7.90
N LYS A 2 -2.26 -39.79 7.38
CA LYS A 2 -0.86 -39.71 6.91
C LYS A 2 -0.61 -38.63 5.84
N PHE A 3 -1.57 -38.43 4.93
CA PHE A 3 -1.48 -37.44 3.85
C PHE A 3 -1.30 -36.00 4.36
N ILE A 4 -2.16 -35.54 5.29
CA ILE A 4 -2.06 -34.18 5.86
C ILE A 4 -0.74 -33.99 6.61
N LYS A 5 -0.24 -35.03 7.29
CA LYS A 5 1.05 -34.98 7.98
C LYS A 5 2.23 -34.81 7.01
N ASN A 6 2.16 -35.44 5.83
CA ASN A 6 3.16 -35.26 4.78
C ASN A 6 3.09 -33.88 4.13
N VAL A 7 1.87 -33.37 3.86
CA VAL A 7 1.67 -32.01 3.32
C VAL A 7 2.24 -30.95 4.29
N ILE A 8 1.98 -31.08 5.59
CA ILE A 8 2.54 -30.17 6.60
C ILE A 8 4.07 -30.27 6.65
N ALA A 9 4.65 -31.47 6.43
CA ALA A 9 6.09 -31.65 6.41
C ALA A 9 6.74 -30.97 5.18
N GLU A 10 6.13 -31.09 3.99
CA GLU A 10 6.59 -30.39 2.78
C GLU A 10 6.42 -28.87 2.89
N MET A 11 5.31 -28.40 3.46
CA MET A 11 5.10 -26.95 3.71
C MET A 11 6.13 -26.33 4.65
N LYS A 12 6.76 -27.13 5.53
CA LYS A 12 7.88 -26.70 6.38
C LYS A 12 9.23 -26.73 5.67
N ALA A 13 9.38 -27.57 4.64
CA ALA A 13 10.58 -27.64 3.81
C ALA A 13 10.65 -26.48 2.80
N VAL A 14 9.51 -25.89 2.45
CA VAL A 14 9.45 -24.65 1.68
C VAL A 14 9.93 -23.48 2.55
N THR A 15 11.06 -22.89 2.16
CA THR A 15 11.59 -21.67 2.76
C THR A 15 10.62 -20.52 2.53
N TRP A 16 9.82 -20.20 3.55
CA TRP A 16 9.00 -19.00 3.52
C TRP A 16 9.89 -17.76 3.51
N PRO A 17 9.62 -16.80 2.60
CA PRO A 17 10.39 -15.57 2.52
C PRO A 17 10.36 -14.85 3.87
N LYS A 18 11.53 -14.48 4.38
CA LYS A 18 11.63 -13.71 5.62
C LYS A 18 10.90 -12.37 5.45
N PHE A 19 9.93 -12.10 6.32
CA PHE A 19 9.09 -10.88 6.33
C PHE A 19 9.89 -9.57 6.20
N SER A 20 11.15 -9.55 6.62
CA SER A 20 12.05 -8.40 6.53
C SER A 20 12.26 -7.87 5.11
N GLY A 21 12.24 -8.74 4.09
CA GLY A 21 12.38 -8.32 2.69
C GLY A 21 11.11 -7.63 2.16
N LEU A 22 9.94 -8.09 2.63
CA LEU A 22 8.63 -7.62 2.16
C LEU A 22 8.35 -6.18 2.64
N VAL A 23 8.68 -5.89 3.90
CA VAL A 23 8.43 -4.57 4.51
C VAL A 23 9.20 -3.45 3.81
N ARG A 24 10.41 -3.73 3.31
CA ARG A 24 11.25 -2.71 2.66
C ARG A 24 10.69 -2.30 1.29
N THR A 25 10.21 -3.27 0.51
CA THR A 25 9.61 -3.02 -0.80
C THR A 25 8.23 -2.39 -0.68
N THR A 26 7.38 -2.85 0.24
CA THR A 26 6.07 -2.24 0.49
C THR A 26 6.20 -0.82 1.04
N GLY A 27 7.24 -0.54 1.84
CA GLY A 27 7.52 0.81 2.36
C GLY A 27 7.72 1.87 1.26
N LEU A 28 8.39 1.51 0.16
CA LEU A 28 8.55 2.40 -1.00
C LEU A 28 7.21 2.74 -1.66
N VAL A 29 6.31 1.76 -1.77
CA VAL A 29 4.97 1.96 -2.34
C VAL A 29 4.11 2.82 -1.42
N VAL A 30 4.18 2.63 -0.11
CA VAL A 30 3.47 3.48 0.86
C VAL A 30 3.97 4.92 0.77
N LEU A 31 5.28 5.12 0.63
CA LEU A 31 5.86 6.45 0.46
C LEU A 31 5.39 7.14 -0.83
N SER A 32 5.36 6.42 -1.96
CA SER A 32 4.89 7.01 -3.23
C SER A 32 3.41 7.39 -3.17
N ILE A 33 2.57 6.54 -2.58
CA ILE A 33 1.14 6.83 -2.39
C ILE A 33 0.95 8.03 -1.45
N ALA A 34 1.72 8.13 -0.37
CA ALA A 34 1.64 9.24 0.57
C ALA A 34 1.95 10.59 -0.12
N LEU A 35 2.98 10.64 -0.97
CA LEU A 35 3.33 11.84 -1.73
C LEU A 35 2.22 12.24 -2.71
N LEU A 36 1.64 11.28 -3.42
CA LEU A 36 0.52 11.52 -4.33
C LEU A 36 -0.72 12.01 -3.58
N ALA A 37 -1.03 11.41 -2.42
CA ALA A 37 -2.19 11.80 -1.62
C ALA A 37 -2.08 13.26 -1.13
N ILE A 38 -0.88 13.68 -0.71
CA ILE A 38 -0.63 15.08 -0.30
C ILE A 38 -0.81 16.02 -1.51
N PHE A 39 -0.25 15.65 -2.66
CA PHE A 39 -0.35 16.46 -3.87
C PHE A 39 -1.82 16.63 -4.30
N PHE A 40 -2.54 15.53 -4.49
CA PHE A 40 -3.94 15.58 -4.90
C PHE A 40 -4.82 16.29 -3.86
N GLY A 41 -4.66 15.99 -2.57
CA GLY A 41 -5.43 16.68 -1.52
C GLY A 41 -5.20 18.20 -1.51
N THR A 42 -3.99 18.65 -1.81
CA THR A 42 -3.68 20.09 -1.93
C THR A 42 -4.36 20.69 -3.17
N ILE A 43 -4.32 20.00 -4.30
CA ILE A 43 -4.93 20.46 -5.55
C ILE A 43 -6.46 20.47 -5.45
N ASP A 44 -7.07 19.42 -4.90
CA ASP A 44 -8.52 19.30 -4.74
C ASP A 44 -9.08 20.41 -3.86
N THR A 45 -8.39 20.72 -2.76
CA THR A 45 -8.78 21.81 -1.85
C THR A 45 -8.52 23.18 -2.47
N GLY A 46 -7.38 23.36 -3.14
CA GLY A 46 -7.02 24.61 -3.80
C GLY A 46 -7.96 24.97 -4.95
N ILE A 47 -8.21 24.03 -5.87
CA ILE A 47 -9.14 24.20 -6.99
C ILE A 47 -10.57 24.35 -6.47
N GLY A 48 -10.99 23.55 -5.49
CA GLY A 48 -12.32 23.66 -4.89
C GLY A 48 -12.58 25.04 -4.27
N ALA A 49 -11.58 25.63 -3.61
CA ALA A 49 -11.66 26.98 -3.08
C ALA A 49 -11.69 28.05 -4.19
N LEU A 50 -10.89 27.88 -5.25
CA LEU A 50 -10.84 28.81 -6.38
C LEU A 50 -12.16 28.85 -7.15
N ILE A 51 -12.74 27.67 -7.42
CA ILE A 51 -14.04 27.54 -8.08
C ILE A 51 -15.14 28.17 -7.24
N ARG A 52 -15.15 27.94 -5.91
CA ARG A 52 -16.12 28.58 -5.01
C ARG A 52 -16.02 30.10 -5.05
N SER A 53 -14.80 30.65 -5.04
CA SER A 53 -14.59 32.09 -5.12
C SER A 53 -15.03 32.69 -6.45
N LEU A 54 -14.95 31.92 -7.55
CA LEU A 54 -15.38 32.37 -8.87
C LEU A 54 -16.89 32.26 -9.08
N LEU A 55 -17.54 31.21 -8.55
CA LEU A 55 -18.99 31.00 -8.61
C LEU A 55 -19.76 31.86 -7.59
N SER A 56 -19.11 32.34 -6.54
CA SER A 56 -19.70 33.28 -5.58
C SER A 56 -19.61 34.75 -6.01
N LEU A 57 -19.12 35.01 -7.23
CA LEU A 57 -19.06 36.31 -7.88
C LEU A 57 -20.19 36.41 -8.92
#